data_AF-A0A3S3MSC9-F1
#
_entry.id   AF-A0A3S3MSC9-F1
#
_cell.length_a   1.000
_cell.length_b   1.000
_cell.length_c   1.000
_cell.angle_alpha   90.00
_cell.angle_beta   90.00
_cell.angle_gamma   90.00
#
_symmetry.space_group_name_H-M   'P 1'
#
loop_
_entity.id
_entity.type
_entity.pdbx_description
1 polymer ?
#
loop_
_entity_poly.entity_id
_entity_poly.type
_entity_poly.pdbx_seq_one_letter_code
_entity_poly.pdbx_strand_id
1 'polypeptide(L)'
;MRRSSRPIVCCTSRSRGGGGLFFLLLLWVIFLVGGSGAVASSAFSSAGDARARRAGGGVEREEGHHYSVPEMTGPGFLYTRPRGSCTPQFWSSRREAWPRMVPEMASVSKVFGSLALERYRWDLTLLEATERNDDGTNAFSHLLKQSTAALLNSYSRTGFPYTPWEVKTLFIQSLVSVQAAAHQANLFSQANNNIASCV
;
A
#
# COMPACT_ATOMS: atom_id res chain seq x y z
N MET A 1 -17.40 -68.51 16.20
CA MET A 1 -17.23 -68.01 14.82
C MET A 1 -16.67 -66.59 14.92
N ARG A 2 -15.35 -66.38 15.07
CA ARG A 2 -14.28 -66.19 14.06
C ARG A 2 -14.57 -65.16 12.93
N ARG A 3 -13.81 -64.05 13.04
CA ARG A 3 -13.27 -63.13 12.01
C ARG A 3 -14.32 -62.21 11.33
N SER A 4 -14.03 -60.95 11.02
CA SER A 4 -12.76 -60.40 10.56
C SER A 4 -12.65 -58.89 10.80
N SER A 5 -11.58 -58.48 11.46
CA SER A 5 -10.94 -57.17 11.31
C SER A 5 -10.44 -56.96 9.89
N ARG A 6 -10.50 -55.73 9.35
CA ARG A 6 -9.39 -55.05 8.62
C ARG A 6 -9.63 -53.53 8.55
N PRO A 7 -8.64 -52.70 8.96
CA PRO A 7 -8.49 -51.31 8.54
C PRO A 7 -7.61 -51.20 7.29
N ILE A 8 -7.87 -50.22 6.42
CA ILE A 8 -7.21 -49.92 5.13
C ILE A 8 -7.35 -48.38 4.97
N VAL A 9 -6.36 -47.52 4.75
CA VAL A 9 -4.94 -47.59 4.38
C VAL A 9 -4.27 -46.27 4.80
N CYS A 10 -3.08 -46.36 5.39
CA CYS A 10 -2.12 -45.26 5.49
C CYS A 10 -1.54 -44.98 4.09
N CYS A 11 -1.69 -43.77 3.57
CA CYS A 11 -0.85 -43.31 2.45
C CYS A 11 0.46 -42.75 3.00
N THR A 12 1.46 -43.61 3.07
CA THR A 12 2.87 -43.20 3.09
C THR A 12 3.25 -42.76 1.68
N SER A 13 3.49 -41.47 1.46
CA SER A 13 4.25 -41.02 0.29
C SER A 13 5.67 -40.68 0.72
N ARG A 14 6.58 -41.56 0.32
CA ARG A 14 8.03 -41.44 0.39
C ARG A 14 8.51 -41.26 -1.05
N SER A 15 9.11 -40.12 -1.36
CA SER A 15 9.99 -39.91 -2.53
C SER A 15 10.71 -38.58 -2.30
N ARG A 16 11.99 -38.47 -1.91
CA ARG A 16 13.27 -39.03 -2.39
C ARG A 16 13.69 -38.43 -3.74
N GLY A 17 14.74 -37.60 -3.68
CA GLY A 17 15.46 -36.98 -4.81
C GLY A 17 15.39 -35.45 -4.68
N GLY A 18 16.43 -34.72 -4.27
CA GLY A 18 17.82 -34.81 -4.68
C GLY A 18 18.05 -33.78 -5.79
N GLY A 19 18.48 -32.57 -5.44
CA GLY A 19 18.73 -31.50 -6.43
C GLY A 19 18.73 -30.07 -5.89
N GLY A 20 19.27 -29.80 -4.70
CA GLY A 20 19.28 -28.46 -4.11
C GLY A 20 20.59 -27.68 -4.29
N LEU A 21 21.58 -28.24 -4.97
CA LEU A 21 22.91 -27.63 -5.12
C LEU A 21 23.07 -26.80 -6.41
N PHE A 22 22.03 -26.69 -7.24
CA PHE A 22 22.04 -25.86 -8.46
C PHE A 22 21.39 -24.48 -8.31
N PHE A 23 20.70 -24.20 -7.20
CA PHE A 23 20.00 -22.91 -7.02
C PHE A 23 20.87 -21.77 -6.49
N LEU A 24 22.11 -22.05 -6.05
CA LEU A 24 22.98 -21.04 -5.43
C LEU A 24 23.93 -20.32 -6.40
N LEU A 25 23.95 -20.70 -7.69
CA LEU A 25 24.85 -20.08 -8.68
C LEU A 25 24.19 -19.03 -9.59
N LEU A 26 22.87 -18.87 -9.57
CA LEU A 26 22.19 -17.86 -10.41
C LEU A 26 22.06 -16.47 -9.77
N LEU A 27 22.32 -16.34 -8.46
CA LEU A 27 22.18 -15.07 -7.72
C LEU A 27 23.44 -14.18 -7.77
N TRP A 28 24.56 -14.66 -8.29
CA TRP A 28 25.79 -13.85 -8.44
C TRP A 28 25.87 -13.08 -9.77
N VAL A 29 25.15 -13.52 -10.82
CA VAL A 29 25.29 -12.93 -12.16
C VAL A 29 24.58 -11.57 -12.28
N ILE A 30 23.53 -11.32 -11.49
CA ILE A 30 22.78 -10.05 -11.56
C ILE A 30 23.57 -8.88 -10.90
N PHE A 31 24.48 -9.17 -9.96
CA PHE A 31 25.25 -8.13 -9.26
C PHE A 31 26.55 -7.71 -9.98
N LEU A 32 26.96 -8.38 -11.05
CA LEU A 32 28.24 -8.12 -11.72
C LEU A 32 28.13 -7.35 -13.06
N VAL A 33 26.92 -7.07 -13.56
CA VAL A 33 26.73 -6.34 -14.83
C VAL A 33 26.02 -4.99 -14.68
N GLY A 34 25.39 -4.69 -13.54
CA GLY A 34 24.64 -3.45 -13.32
C GLY A 34 25.43 -2.35 -12.61
N GLY A 35 26.53 -1.90 -13.20
CA GLY A 35 27.33 -0.79 -12.68
C GLY A 35 26.61 0.56 -12.70
N SER A 36 26.86 1.35 -11.66
CA SER A 36 26.95 2.81 -11.65
C SER A 36 25.81 3.62 -12.28
N GLY A 37 24.83 3.99 -11.44
CA GLY A 37 23.91 5.09 -11.71
C GLY A 37 23.84 6.03 -10.51
N ALA A 38 24.76 6.99 -10.44
CA ALA A 38 24.68 8.10 -9.50
C ALA A 38 23.48 8.98 -9.87
N VAL A 39 22.52 9.17 -8.96
CA VAL A 39 21.46 10.18 -9.11
C VAL A 39 21.71 11.30 -8.11
N ALA A 40 21.97 12.47 -8.68
CA ALA A 40 22.35 13.70 -8.02
C ALA A 40 21.19 14.32 -7.22
N SER A 41 21.52 14.79 -6.02
CA SER A 41 20.68 15.63 -5.19
C SER A 41 20.61 17.04 -5.79
N SER A 42 19.42 17.52 -6.14
CA SER A 42 19.18 18.95 -6.39
C SER A 42 18.43 19.57 -5.22
N ALA A 43 19.15 20.37 -4.44
CA ALA A 43 18.59 21.32 -3.49
C ALA A 43 18.02 22.53 -4.27
N PHE A 44 16.80 22.94 -3.96
CA PHE A 44 16.23 24.19 -4.46
C PHE A 44 15.92 25.11 -3.28
N SER A 45 16.69 26.20 -3.18
CA SER A 45 16.49 27.32 -2.25
C SER A 45 15.99 28.53 -3.03
N SER A 46 14.96 29.20 -2.52
CA SER A 46 14.63 30.63 -2.74
C SER A 46 13.52 30.97 -1.72
N ALA A 47 13.64 31.82 -0.70
CA ALA A 47 14.17 33.18 -0.55
C ALA A 47 13.40 34.26 -1.33
N GLY A 48 12.86 35.25 -0.60
CA GLY A 48 12.18 36.47 -1.06
C GLY A 48 10.65 36.31 -1.22
N ASP A 49 9.76 37.20 -0.79
CA ASP A 49 9.94 38.61 -0.49
C ASP A 49 8.75 39.16 0.32
N ALA A 50 9.02 40.09 1.24
CA ALA A 50 8.03 40.80 2.02
C ALA A 50 7.78 42.19 1.42
N ARG A 51 6.52 42.58 1.19
CA ARG A 51 6.19 43.99 1.01
C ARG A 51 4.81 44.35 1.54
N ALA A 52 4.83 45.09 2.65
CA ALA A 52 3.73 45.87 3.17
C ALA A 52 3.64 47.24 2.45
N ARG A 53 2.42 47.74 2.20
CA ARG A 53 2.08 49.18 2.27
C ARG A 53 0.60 49.37 2.66
N ARG A 54 0.40 50.32 3.57
CA ARG A 54 -0.85 50.90 4.11
C ARG A 54 -1.53 51.82 3.08
N ALA A 55 -2.85 52.04 3.21
CA ALA A 55 -3.46 53.30 3.70
C ALA A 55 -4.95 53.49 3.30
N GLY A 56 -5.73 54.12 4.19
CA GLY A 56 -7.02 54.82 3.96
C GLY A 56 -8.27 53.93 4.01
N GLY A 57 -9.34 54.18 4.76
CA GLY A 57 -9.85 55.40 5.40
C GLY A 57 -11.12 55.87 4.66
N GLY A 58 -12.31 55.68 5.24
CA GLY A 58 -13.57 56.21 4.70
C GLY A 58 -14.81 55.54 5.28
N VAL A 59 -15.50 56.25 6.19
CA VAL A 59 -16.85 55.96 6.68
C VAL A 59 -17.82 56.69 5.77
N GLU A 60 -18.81 56.00 5.21
CA GLU A 60 -20.02 56.63 4.68
C GLU A 60 -21.21 55.69 4.84
N ARG A 61 -22.35 56.30 5.13
CA ARG A 61 -23.56 55.74 5.74
C ARG A 61 -24.73 55.97 4.79
N GLU A 62 -25.60 54.95 4.73
CA GLU A 62 -27.00 54.93 4.23
C GLU A 62 -27.27 55.32 2.77
N GLU A 63 -27.76 54.37 1.97
CA GLU A 63 -29.14 54.41 1.45
C GLU A 63 -29.54 53.08 0.78
N GLY A 64 -30.81 52.70 0.94
CA GLY A 64 -31.32 51.37 0.63
C GLY A 64 -31.36 51.05 -0.87
N HIS A 65 -30.95 49.84 -1.20
CA HIS A 65 -31.16 49.24 -2.52
C HIS A 65 -31.80 47.86 -2.39
N HIS A 66 -33.03 47.81 -2.89
CA HIS A 66 -33.74 46.68 -3.51
C HIS A 66 -32.94 45.37 -3.54
N TYR A 67 -33.39 44.35 -2.79
CA TYR A 67 -32.88 42.99 -2.93
C TYR A 67 -33.41 42.38 -4.23
N SER A 68 -32.74 42.66 -5.35
CA SER A 68 -32.84 41.81 -6.54
C SER A 68 -32.05 40.55 -6.24
N VAL A 69 -32.77 39.44 -6.01
CA VAL A 69 -32.21 38.09 -5.98
C VAL A 69 -31.39 37.91 -7.26
N PRO A 70 -30.05 37.74 -7.20
CA PRO A 70 -29.31 37.33 -8.37
C PRO A 70 -29.81 35.93 -8.69
N GLU A 71 -30.51 35.79 -9.80
CA GLU A 71 -30.85 34.50 -10.37
C GLU A 71 -29.52 33.78 -10.64
N MET A 72 -29.18 32.85 -9.75
CA MET A 72 -27.97 32.05 -9.81
C MET A 72 -28.09 31.05 -10.96
N THR A 73 -28.00 31.57 -12.18
CA THR A 73 -27.75 30.79 -13.40
C THR A 73 -26.25 30.57 -13.51
N GLY A 74 -25.67 29.93 -12.49
CA GLY A 74 -24.33 29.39 -12.53
C GLY A 74 -24.40 27.90 -12.89
N PRO A 75 -23.49 27.35 -13.70
CA PRO A 75 -23.48 25.92 -13.96
C PRO A 75 -23.36 25.19 -12.63
N GLY A 76 -24.37 24.38 -12.30
CA GLY A 76 -24.45 23.65 -11.04
C GLY A 76 -23.12 22.99 -10.74
N PHE A 77 -22.58 23.24 -9.54
CA PHE A 77 -21.36 22.61 -9.08
C PHE A 77 -21.54 21.09 -9.20
N LEU A 78 -20.94 20.51 -10.23
CA LEU A 78 -20.81 19.07 -10.33
C LEU A 78 -19.93 18.68 -9.15
N TYR A 79 -20.53 18.11 -8.11
CA TYR A 79 -19.81 17.35 -7.11
C TYR A 79 -19.24 16.12 -7.79
N THR A 80 -18.18 16.28 -8.60
CA THR A 80 -17.32 15.18 -8.98
C THR A 80 -16.61 14.78 -7.71
N ARG A 81 -17.23 13.88 -6.95
CA ARG A 81 -16.59 13.23 -5.81
C ARG A 81 -15.24 12.74 -6.32
N PRO A 82 -14.09 13.23 -5.83
CA PRO A 82 -12.81 12.71 -6.26
C PRO A 82 -12.87 11.20 -6.09
N ARG A 83 -12.60 10.47 -7.17
CA ARG A 83 -12.44 9.01 -7.07
C ARG A 83 -11.29 8.83 -6.10
N GLY A 84 -11.59 8.28 -4.91
CA GLY A 84 -10.59 8.11 -3.87
C GLY A 84 -9.44 7.24 -4.40
N SER A 85 -8.21 7.53 -4.00
CA SER A 85 -7.09 6.62 -4.17
C SER A 85 -7.22 5.45 -3.20
N CYS A 86 -6.71 4.28 -3.57
CA CYS A 86 -6.91 3.04 -2.80
C CYS A 86 -5.78 2.92 -1.79
N THR A 87 -5.67 3.94 -0.95
CA THR A 87 -4.61 4.07 0.04
C THR A 87 -4.88 3.18 1.24
N PRO A 88 -3.88 2.94 2.10
CA PRO A 88 -4.09 2.26 3.37
C PRO A 88 -5.22 2.88 4.20
N GLN A 89 -5.36 4.22 4.18
CA GLN A 89 -6.42 4.95 4.88
C GLN A 89 -7.83 4.63 4.34
N PHE A 90 -7.95 4.33 3.04
CA PHE A 90 -9.22 3.92 2.46
C PHE A 90 -9.67 2.57 3.03
N TRP A 91 -8.78 1.59 3.07
CA TRP A 91 -9.06 0.25 3.62
C TRP A 91 -9.28 0.26 5.13
N SER A 92 -8.57 1.11 5.87
CA SER A 92 -8.76 1.29 7.31
C SER A 92 -10.08 1.98 7.65
N SER A 93 -10.69 2.71 6.71
CA SER A 93 -11.99 3.38 6.94
C SER A 93 -13.17 2.42 7.06
N ARG A 94 -12.96 1.13 6.74
CA ARG A 94 -13.96 0.04 6.77
C ARG A 94 -15.25 0.33 6.00
N ARG A 95 -15.19 1.25 5.03
CA ARG A 95 -16.34 1.59 4.16
C ARG A 95 -16.60 0.50 3.12
N GLU A 96 -15.59 -0.30 2.80
CA GLU A 96 -15.67 -1.38 1.82
C GLU A 96 -15.35 -2.73 2.46
N ALA A 97 -16.01 -3.78 1.95
CA ALA A 97 -15.80 -5.14 2.42
C ALA A 97 -14.45 -5.68 1.90
N TRP A 98 -13.66 -6.24 2.82
CA TRP A 98 -12.40 -6.89 2.46
C TRP A 98 -12.65 -8.19 1.66
N PRO A 99 -11.76 -8.56 0.72
CA PRO A 99 -11.85 -9.82 0.00
C PRO A 99 -11.90 -11.03 0.93
N ARG A 100 -12.73 -12.04 0.61
CA ARG A 100 -12.82 -13.28 1.42
C ARG A 100 -11.49 -13.99 1.64
N MET A 101 -10.55 -13.84 0.70
CA MET A 101 -9.21 -14.43 0.77
C MET A 101 -8.29 -13.74 1.78
N VAL A 102 -8.57 -12.48 2.10
CA VAL A 102 -7.76 -11.63 2.97
C VAL A 102 -8.71 -10.92 3.94
N PRO A 103 -9.12 -11.55 5.04
CA PRO A 103 -10.00 -10.92 6.02
C PRO A 103 -9.22 -9.92 6.91
N GLU A 104 -9.92 -8.90 7.41
CA GLU A 104 -9.36 -7.82 8.26
C GLU A 104 -8.54 -8.35 9.45
N MET A 105 -9.06 -9.38 10.11
CA MET A 105 -8.47 -10.00 11.31
C MET A 105 -7.42 -11.06 10.99
N ALA A 106 -7.06 -11.28 9.72
CA ALA A 106 -5.96 -12.17 9.39
C ALA A 106 -4.64 -11.60 9.92
N SER A 107 -3.82 -12.47 10.51
CA SER A 107 -2.46 -12.09 10.89
C SER A 107 -1.60 -11.86 9.64
N VAL A 108 -0.64 -10.95 9.74
CA VAL A 108 0.35 -10.69 8.69
C VAL A 108 1.08 -11.98 8.29
N SER A 109 1.45 -12.80 9.27
CA SER A 109 2.12 -14.08 9.06
C SER A 109 1.28 -15.10 8.29
N LYS A 110 -0.05 -15.08 8.44
CA LYS A 110 -0.95 -15.96 7.70
C LYS A 110 -1.08 -15.56 6.23
N VAL A 111 -0.97 -14.26 5.93
CA VAL A 111 -1.17 -13.74 4.57
C VAL A 111 0.13 -13.68 3.79
N PHE A 112 1.20 -13.16 4.39
CA PHE A 112 2.51 -12.99 3.78
C PHE A 112 3.50 -14.13 4.08
N GLY A 113 3.15 -15.03 4.99
CA GLY A 113 3.98 -16.19 5.35
C GLY A 113 4.86 -15.98 6.59
N SER A 114 5.54 -17.04 7.00
CA SER A 114 6.32 -17.08 8.24
C SER A 114 7.51 -16.11 8.25
N LEU A 115 8.08 -15.75 7.10
CA LEU A 115 9.18 -14.77 7.02
C LEU A 115 8.80 -13.40 7.57
N ALA A 116 7.51 -13.05 7.54
CA ALA A 116 7.03 -11.82 8.18
C ALA A 116 7.26 -11.83 9.71
N LEU A 117 7.30 -13.00 10.36
CA LEU A 117 7.50 -13.11 11.80
C LEU A 117 8.91 -12.72 12.25
N GLU A 118 9.88 -12.65 11.33
CA GLU A 118 11.23 -12.18 11.66
C GLU A 118 11.26 -10.68 11.99
N ARG A 119 10.29 -9.91 11.48
CA ARG A 119 10.25 -8.45 11.59
C ARG A 119 9.00 -7.92 12.26
N TYR A 120 7.90 -8.65 12.18
CA TYR A 120 6.60 -8.25 12.72
C TYR A 120 6.16 -9.19 13.84
N ARG A 121 5.31 -8.67 14.72
CA ARG A 121 4.72 -9.48 15.79
C ARG A 121 3.76 -10.52 15.21
N TRP A 122 3.61 -11.63 15.92
CA TRP A 122 2.75 -12.75 15.52
C TRP A 122 1.26 -12.41 15.52
N ASP A 123 0.85 -11.51 16.40
CA ASP A 123 -0.52 -11.05 16.61
C ASP A 123 -0.90 -9.83 15.76
N LEU A 124 0.04 -9.29 14.98
CA LEU A 124 -0.23 -8.14 14.12
C LEU A 124 -1.23 -8.52 13.04
N THR A 125 -2.37 -7.84 13.03
CA THR A 125 -3.42 -8.01 12.03
C THR A 125 -3.21 -7.10 10.83
N LEU A 126 -3.79 -7.45 9.68
CA LEU A 126 -3.71 -6.62 8.48
C LEU A 126 -4.43 -5.27 8.65
N LEU A 127 -5.57 -5.26 9.34
CA LEU A 127 -6.26 -4.01 9.62
C LEU A 127 -5.38 -3.09 10.48
N GLU A 128 -4.80 -3.60 11.56
CA GLU A 128 -3.89 -2.83 12.41
C GLU A 128 -2.70 -2.32 11.60
N ALA A 129 -2.17 -3.12 10.66
CA ALA A 129 -1.11 -2.68 9.76
C ALA A 129 -1.52 -1.52 8.84
N THR A 130 -2.80 -1.43 8.43
CA THR A 130 -3.30 -0.30 7.63
C THR A 130 -3.57 0.96 8.45
N GLU A 131 -3.92 0.82 9.72
CA GLU A 131 -4.24 1.94 10.64
C GLU A 131 -3.00 2.62 11.22
N ARG A 132 -1.90 1.88 11.37
CA ARG A 132 -0.64 2.41 11.90
C ARG A 132 -0.11 3.58 11.07
N ASN A 133 0.43 4.60 11.75
CA ASN A 133 1.01 5.80 11.15
C ASN A 133 2.50 5.99 11.53
N ASP A 134 3.19 4.92 11.90
CA ASP A 134 4.63 4.91 12.22
C ASP A 134 5.53 4.83 10.97
N ASP A 135 4.97 5.11 9.80
CA ASP A 135 5.61 5.05 8.47
C ASP A 135 6.89 5.90 8.38
N GLY A 136 6.95 7.02 9.11
CA GLY A 136 8.09 7.93 9.11
C GLY A 136 9.30 7.43 9.92
N THR A 137 9.08 6.48 10.84
CA THR A 137 10.12 6.01 11.77
C THR A 137 10.66 4.64 11.38
N ASN A 138 9.86 3.80 10.70
CA ASN A 138 10.25 2.44 10.34
C ASN A 138 9.86 2.08 8.90
N ALA A 139 10.87 1.88 8.05
CA ALA A 139 10.70 1.47 6.65
C ALA A 139 9.92 0.16 6.50
N PHE A 140 10.05 -0.78 7.44
CA PHE A 140 9.30 -2.04 7.42
C PHE A 140 7.82 -1.83 7.75
N SER A 141 7.49 -0.89 8.64
CA SER A 141 6.08 -0.58 8.90
C SER A 141 5.44 0.04 7.66
N HIS A 142 6.13 1.02 7.06
CA HIS A 142 5.67 1.64 5.82
C HIS A 142 5.50 0.62 4.68
N LEU A 143 6.46 -0.30 4.52
CA LEU A 143 6.37 -1.41 3.57
C LEU A 143 5.13 -2.24 3.81
N LEU A 144 4.90 -2.70 5.05
CA LEU A 144 3.76 -3.56 5.35
C LEU A 144 2.43 -2.86 5.09
N LYS A 145 2.32 -1.60 5.50
CA LYS A 145 1.14 -0.77 5.28
C LYS A 145 0.79 -0.64 3.80
N GLN A 146 1.78 -0.27 2.98
CA GLN A 146 1.59 -0.12 1.53
C GLN A 146 1.36 -1.45 0.82
N SER A 147 2.05 -2.51 1.26
CA SER A 147 1.89 -3.87 0.71
C SER A 147 0.52 -4.45 1.02
N THR A 148 -0.03 -4.17 2.19
CA THR A 148 -1.38 -4.61 2.58
C THR A 148 -2.43 -3.95 1.70
N ALA A 149 -2.35 -2.62 1.51
CA ALA A 149 -3.22 -1.91 0.57
C ALA A 149 -3.07 -2.43 -0.87
N ALA A 150 -1.83 -2.63 -1.34
CA ALA A 150 -1.55 -3.16 -2.67
C ALA A 150 -2.13 -4.57 -2.87
N LEU A 151 -2.05 -5.43 -1.84
CA LEU A 151 -2.62 -6.76 -1.87
C LEU A 151 -4.15 -6.70 -1.98
N LEU A 152 -4.80 -5.87 -1.18
CA LEU A 152 -6.26 -5.69 -1.23
C LEU A 152 -6.70 -5.13 -2.59
N ASN A 153 -5.95 -4.19 -3.14
CA ASN A 153 -6.18 -3.62 -4.47
C ASN A 153 -6.06 -4.68 -5.57
N SER A 154 -5.03 -5.54 -5.48
CA SER A 154 -4.82 -6.63 -6.46
C SER A 154 -5.94 -7.67 -6.49
N TYR A 155 -6.67 -7.86 -5.38
CA TYR A 155 -7.82 -8.76 -5.32
C TYR A 155 -9.14 -8.09 -5.72
N SER A 156 -9.31 -6.82 -5.36
CA SER A 156 -10.62 -6.14 -5.43
C SER A 156 -10.79 -5.35 -6.72
N ARG A 157 -9.69 -4.89 -7.33
CA ARG A 157 -9.73 -3.92 -8.42
C ARG A 157 -9.10 -4.47 -9.69
N THR A 158 -9.79 -4.28 -10.81
CA THR A 158 -9.28 -4.60 -12.14
C THR A 158 -8.28 -3.53 -12.60
N GLY A 159 -7.16 -3.94 -13.18
CA GLY A 159 -6.16 -3.01 -13.71
C GLY A 159 -5.15 -2.50 -12.68
N PHE A 160 -5.10 -3.08 -11.48
CA PHE A 160 -3.98 -2.85 -10.57
C PHE A 160 -2.69 -3.45 -11.18
N PRO A 161 -1.54 -2.76 -11.12
CA PRO A 161 -0.33 -3.17 -11.85
C PRO A 161 0.35 -4.43 -11.29
N TYR A 162 -0.06 -4.90 -10.12
CA TYR A 162 0.50 -6.09 -9.49
C TYR A 162 -0.57 -7.15 -9.27
N THR A 163 -0.21 -8.40 -9.52
CA THR A 163 -1.02 -9.55 -9.09
C THR A 163 -0.83 -9.83 -7.59
N PRO A 164 -1.78 -10.50 -6.92
CA PRO A 164 -1.64 -10.81 -5.50
C PRO A 164 -0.39 -11.62 -5.15
N TRP A 165 0.06 -12.50 -6.06
CA TRP A 165 1.27 -13.29 -5.88
C TRP A 165 2.54 -12.43 -5.96
N GLU A 166 2.59 -11.50 -6.92
CA GLU A 166 3.71 -10.57 -7.06
C GLU A 166 3.85 -9.68 -5.83
N VAL A 167 2.74 -9.17 -5.28
CA VAL A 167 2.78 -8.35 -4.06
C VAL A 167 3.43 -9.11 -2.91
N LYS A 168 3.02 -10.37 -2.67
CA LYS A 168 3.60 -11.20 -1.61
C LYS A 168 5.09 -11.49 -1.84
N THR A 169 5.45 -11.78 -3.09
CA THR A 169 6.84 -12.10 -3.46
C THR A 169 7.75 -10.89 -3.26
N LEU A 170 7.35 -9.73 -3.78
CA LEU A 170 8.09 -8.48 -3.65
C LEU A 170 8.17 -8.02 -2.18
N PHE A 171 7.10 -8.19 -1.42
CA PHE A 171 7.09 -7.94 0.02
C PHE A 171 8.19 -8.77 0.71
N ILE A 172 8.20 -10.09 0.52
CA ILE A 172 9.20 -10.99 1.14
C ILE A 172 10.62 -10.61 0.70
N GLN A 173 10.84 -10.37 -0.59
CA GLN A 173 12.14 -9.97 -1.12
C GLN A 173 12.65 -8.67 -0.50
N SER A 174 11.76 -7.72 -0.25
CA SER A 174 12.13 -6.43 0.33
C SER A 174 12.46 -6.49 1.83
N LEU A 175 12.14 -7.59 2.53
CA LEU A 175 12.50 -7.76 3.94
C LEU A 175 14.02 -7.94 4.15
N VAL A 176 14.81 -8.19 3.10
CA VAL A 176 16.25 -8.41 3.23
C VAL A 176 17.02 -7.19 3.75
N SER A 177 16.54 -5.97 3.49
CA SER A 177 17.21 -4.74 3.94
C SER A 177 16.23 -3.58 4.12
N VAL A 178 16.62 -2.60 4.95
CA VAL A 178 15.85 -1.37 5.18
C VAL A 178 15.68 -0.57 3.89
N GLN A 179 16.73 -0.50 3.07
CA GLN A 179 16.71 0.21 1.78
C GLN A 179 15.77 -0.46 0.78
N ALA A 180 15.81 -1.79 0.67
CA ALA A 180 14.89 -2.54 -0.18
C ALA A 180 13.43 -2.37 0.26
N ALA A 181 13.17 -2.44 1.57
CA ALA A 181 11.86 -2.19 2.14
C ALA A 181 11.34 -0.79 1.81
N ALA A 182 12.16 0.26 2.02
CA ALA A 182 11.77 1.64 1.73
C ALA A 182 11.50 1.85 0.23
N HIS A 183 12.34 1.31 -0.65
CA HIS A 183 12.17 1.39 -2.09
C HIS A 183 10.88 0.69 -2.53
N GLN A 184 10.66 -0.55 -2.08
CA GLN A 184 9.47 -1.32 -2.43
C GLN A 184 8.19 -0.68 -1.87
N ALA A 185 8.24 -0.12 -0.66
CA ALA A 185 7.13 0.63 -0.07
C ALA A 185 6.73 1.83 -0.95
N ASN A 186 7.72 2.56 -1.50
CA ASN A 186 7.46 3.68 -2.40
C ASN A 186 6.79 3.22 -3.71
N LEU A 187 7.25 2.12 -4.30
CA LEU A 187 6.62 1.55 -5.50
C LEU A 187 5.17 1.16 -5.26
N PHE A 188 4.88 0.48 -4.14
CA PHE A 188 3.50 0.14 -3.78
C PHE A 188 2.66 1.38 -3.47
N SER A 189 3.21 2.38 -2.78
CA SER A 189 2.53 3.65 -2.53
C SER A 189 2.13 4.33 -3.84
N GLN A 190 3.03 4.42 -4.81
CA GLN A 190 2.72 5.00 -6.13
C GLN A 190 1.63 4.21 -6.84
N ALA A 191 1.71 2.87 -6.86
CA ALA A 191 0.67 2.04 -7.46
C ALA A 191 -0.71 2.21 -6.79
N ASN A 192 -0.74 2.33 -5.46
CA ASN A 192 -1.97 2.55 -4.69
C ASN A 192 -2.59 3.94 -4.94
N ASN A 193 -1.76 4.94 -5.24
CA ASN A 193 -2.23 6.29 -5.57
C ASN A 193 -2.67 6.42 -7.03
N ASN A 194 -2.06 5.65 -7.95
CA ASN A 194 -2.28 5.76 -9.38
C ASN A 194 -3.50 4.96 -9.89
N ILE A 195 -4.18 4.20 -9.03
CA ILE A 195 -5.41 3.50 -9.42
C ILE A 195 -6.61 4.46 -9.47
N ALA A 196 -7.33 4.44 -10.59
CA ALA A 196 -8.31 5.46 -10.93
C ALA A 196 -9.69 5.31 -10.24
N SER A 197 -9.95 4.24 -9.48
CA SER A 197 -11.27 4.03 -8.86
C SER A 197 -11.25 3.08 -7.65
N CYS A 198 -11.54 3.64 -6.48
CA CYS A 198 -11.69 2.92 -5.21
C CYS A 198 -13.13 3.04 -4.68
N VAL A 199 -14.08 2.88 -5.61
CA VAL A 199 -15.52 3.00 -5.39
C VAL A 199 -16.20 1.83 -6.06
#